data_AF-A0A358C0Y9-F1
#
_entry.id   AF-A0A358C0Y9-F1
#
_cell.length_a   1.000
_cell.length_b   1.000
_cell.length_c   1.000
_cell.angle_alpha   90.00
_cell.angle_beta   90.00
_cell.angle_gamma   90.00
#
_symmetry.space_group_name_H-M   'P 1'
#
loop_
_entity.id
_entity.type
_entity.pdbx_description
1 polymer ?
#
loop_
_entity_poly.entity_id
_entity_poly.type
_entity_poly.pdbx_seq_one_letter_code
_entity_poly.pdbx_strand_id
1 'polypeptide(L)'
;MKRLHSRKRTLPMGLIRNLNVLFVFCREKRLVVRLLLNPMAIRQEVSSGGIIYKVTKRGVDVAFVRDSVGKMTFPKGHVEKGESIEQTARREVYEETGLKGLRLVRKLGNIQITFEDRYVRKGDTIKKDIHYFLFEAPENARFKRVHVAAKQGEKIRGRKWAPLRDVKQWSEYEDMEFIVEKAVGLIARQVRRRNKRDPFKVKIEVDQATPGKRKAPTQHARSRYKRARNPSHS
;
A
#
# COMPACT_ATOMS: atom_id res chain seq x y z
N MET A 1 -10.42 67.73 46.18
CA MET A 1 -9.70 66.44 46.01
C MET A 1 -10.70 65.37 45.58
N LYS A 2 -10.53 64.80 44.37
CA LYS A 2 -11.48 63.89 43.71
C LYS A 2 -11.32 62.45 44.24
N ARG A 3 -12.37 61.86 44.83
CA ARG A 3 -12.42 60.42 45.21
C ARG A 3 -12.84 59.59 43.99
N LEU A 4 -11.91 58.83 43.42
CA LEU A 4 -12.20 57.86 42.35
C LEU A 4 -12.93 56.63 42.92
N HIS A 5 -14.03 56.28 42.27
CA HIS A 5 -14.81 55.07 42.52
C HIS A 5 -14.08 53.82 41.99
N SER A 6 -13.91 52.81 42.86
CA SER A 6 -13.41 51.48 42.49
C SER A 6 -14.52 50.69 41.78
N ARG A 7 -14.38 50.51 40.46
CA ARG A 7 -15.20 49.56 39.69
C ARG A 7 -14.62 48.15 39.86
N LYS A 8 -15.31 47.30 40.63
CA LYS A 8 -15.10 45.84 40.61
C LYS A 8 -15.50 45.32 39.23
N ARG A 9 -14.54 44.83 38.43
CA ARG A 9 -14.81 44.04 37.22
C ARG A 9 -14.88 42.57 37.61
N THR A 10 -16.08 42.01 37.61
CA THR A 10 -16.33 40.57 37.60
C THR A 10 -15.92 40.01 36.24
N LEU A 11 -15.02 39.03 36.21
CA LEU A 11 -14.72 38.23 35.01
C LEU A 11 -15.66 37.02 34.98
N PRO A 12 -16.20 36.63 33.80
CA PRO A 12 -17.08 35.47 33.72
C PRO A 12 -16.28 34.16 33.79
N MET A 13 -16.75 33.23 34.60
CA MET A 13 -16.36 31.82 34.59
C MET A 13 -16.80 31.18 33.27
N GLY A 14 -15.89 31.13 32.30
CA GLY A 14 -16.04 30.36 31.07
C GLY A 14 -15.29 29.04 31.19
N LEU A 15 -16.04 27.93 31.30
CA LEU A 15 -15.53 26.56 31.30
C LEU A 15 -15.00 26.20 29.90
N ILE A 16 -13.68 26.29 29.67
CA ILE A 16 -13.06 25.84 28.42
C ILE A 16 -12.76 24.34 28.53
N ARG A 17 -13.72 23.51 28.10
CA ARG A 17 -13.52 22.07 27.85
C ARG A 17 -12.82 21.88 26.51
N ASN A 18 -11.48 21.89 26.50
CA ASN A 18 -10.62 21.13 25.58
C ASN A 18 -9.16 21.31 26.01
N LEU A 19 -8.68 20.37 26.83
CA LEU A 19 -7.35 20.37 27.43
C LEU A 19 -6.36 19.71 26.45
N ASN A 20 -5.67 20.50 25.64
CA ASN A 20 -4.41 20.14 24.97
C ASN A 20 -3.57 21.41 24.69
N VAL A 21 -3.55 22.32 25.66
CA VAL A 21 -2.83 23.59 25.56
C VAL A 21 -1.89 23.71 26.75
N LEU A 22 -0.59 23.65 26.48
CA LEU A 22 0.43 23.96 27.47
C LEU A 22 0.82 25.43 27.31
N PHE A 23 0.70 26.19 28.39
CA PHE A 23 1.15 27.58 28.44
C PHE A 23 2.52 27.65 29.13
N VAL A 24 3.55 28.04 28.40
CA VAL A 24 4.87 28.33 28.98
C VAL A 24 4.91 29.80 29.35
N PHE A 25 5.07 30.11 30.64
CA PHE A 25 5.22 31.48 31.13
C PHE A 25 6.70 31.82 31.34
N CYS A 26 7.21 32.81 30.61
CA CYS A 26 8.51 33.41 30.85
C CYS A 26 8.33 34.69 31.69
N ARG A 27 9.10 34.85 32.78
CA ARG A 27 8.84 35.84 33.85
C ARG A 27 9.02 37.32 33.48
N GLU A 28 9.51 37.68 32.30
CA GLU A 28 9.82 39.09 32.00
C GLU A 28 9.23 39.70 30.73
N LYS A 29 8.63 38.94 29.80
CA LYS A 29 7.86 39.53 28.69
C LYS A 29 6.69 38.62 28.35
N ARG A 30 5.48 39.18 28.29
CA ARG A 30 4.22 38.48 27.95
C ARG A 30 4.32 37.86 26.54
N LEU A 31 4.90 36.68 26.43
CA LEU A 31 4.78 35.81 25.27
C LEU A 31 4.00 34.58 25.72
N VAL A 32 2.70 34.55 25.42
CA VAL A 32 1.88 33.36 25.60
C VAL A 32 2.06 32.53 24.33
N VAL A 33 3.03 31.61 24.31
CA VAL A 33 3.15 30.65 23.21
C VAL A 33 2.04 29.62 23.38
N ARG A 34 1.03 29.68 22.51
CA ARG A 34 0.00 28.64 22.40
C ARG A 34 0.64 27.42 21.72
N LEU A 35 1.23 26.52 22.52
CA LEU A 35 1.62 25.20 22.04
C LEU A 35 0.36 24.36 21.87
N LEU A 36 -0.17 24.33 20.64
CA LEU A 36 -1.12 23.32 20.21
C LEU A 36 -0.36 21.99 20.12
N LEU A 37 -0.35 21.23 21.22
CA LEU A 37 0.04 19.83 21.17
C LEU A 37 -1.06 19.10 20.39
N ASN A 38 -0.92 18.96 19.07
CA ASN A 38 -1.69 17.97 18.34
C ASN A 38 -1.11 16.61 18.74
N PRO A 39 -1.83 15.78 19.52
CA PRO A 39 -1.34 14.44 19.82
C PRO A 39 -1.17 13.69 18.51
N MET A 40 0.01 13.11 18.29
CA MET A 40 0.27 12.23 17.14
C MET A 40 -0.79 11.13 17.15
N ALA A 41 -1.64 11.09 16.12
CA ALA A 41 -2.72 10.11 16.06
C ALA A 41 -2.27 8.85 15.35
N ILE A 42 -2.79 7.69 15.78
CA ILE A 42 -2.69 6.44 15.04
C ILE A 42 -3.92 6.31 14.15
N ARG A 43 -3.74 6.26 12.84
CA ARG A 43 -4.80 6.00 11.87
C ARG A 43 -4.68 4.60 11.30
N GLN A 44 -5.81 3.96 11.06
CA GLN A 44 -5.88 2.67 10.38
C GLN A 44 -6.31 2.87 8.94
N GLU A 45 -5.60 2.24 8.02
CA GLU A 45 -5.97 2.18 6.61
C GLU A 45 -6.10 0.72 6.19
N VAL A 46 -7.16 0.39 5.47
CA VAL A 46 -7.33 -0.95 4.90
C VAL A 46 -7.22 -0.86 3.39
N SER A 47 -6.42 -1.73 2.81
CA SER A 47 -6.29 -1.88 1.37
C SER A 47 -6.57 -3.31 0.95
N SER A 48 -6.98 -3.48 -0.31
CA SER A 48 -7.07 -4.81 -0.90
C SER A 48 -6.63 -4.83 -2.36
N GLY A 49 -6.15 -5.99 -2.78
CA GLY A 49 -5.56 -6.21 -4.09
C GLY A 49 -5.35 -7.69 -4.37
N GLY A 50 -4.49 -8.01 -5.33
CA GLY A 50 -4.27 -9.41 -5.63
C GLY A 50 -3.14 -9.74 -6.60
N ILE A 51 -2.72 -10.99 -6.53
CA ILE A 51 -1.85 -11.63 -7.50
C ILE A 51 -2.74 -12.19 -8.60
N ILE A 52 -2.49 -11.79 -9.85
CA ILE A 52 -3.21 -12.28 -11.02
C ILE A 52 -2.27 -13.12 -11.83
N TYR A 53 -2.68 -14.35 -12.14
CA TYR A 53 -1.95 -15.20 -13.06
C TYR A 53 -2.83 -15.58 -14.24
N LYS A 54 -2.20 -15.93 -15.36
CA LYS A 54 -2.83 -16.59 -16.49
C LYS A 54 -2.01 -17.79 -16.90
N VAL A 55 -2.69 -18.82 -17.37
CA VAL A 55 -2.03 -19.98 -17.98
C VAL A 55 -2.08 -19.79 -19.48
N THR A 56 -0.95 -19.94 -20.13
CA THR A 56 -0.79 -19.84 -21.59
C THR A 56 -0.16 -21.11 -22.13
N LYS A 57 -0.18 -21.29 -23.46
CA LYS A 57 0.60 -22.33 -24.12
C LYS A 57 2.11 -22.32 -23.80
N ARG A 58 2.67 -21.17 -23.40
CA ARG A 58 4.09 -20.97 -23.06
C ARG A 58 4.39 -21.15 -21.57
N GLY A 59 3.37 -21.41 -20.75
CA GLY A 59 3.50 -21.52 -19.30
C GLY A 59 2.63 -20.51 -18.56
N VAL A 60 3.00 -20.24 -17.31
CA VAL A 60 2.22 -19.36 -16.41
C VAL A 60 2.88 -17.99 -16.33
N ASP A 61 2.08 -16.95 -16.56
CA ASP A 61 2.47 -15.56 -16.35
C ASP A 61 1.73 -14.96 -15.15
N VAL A 62 2.38 -14.03 -14.47
CA VAL A 62 1.84 -13.24 -13.35
C VAL A 62 1.86 -11.76 -13.70
N ALA A 63 0.78 -11.04 -13.38
CA ALA A 63 0.68 -9.61 -13.61
C ALA A 63 1.36 -8.82 -12.48
N PHE A 64 2.11 -7.79 -12.88
CA PHE A 64 2.70 -6.82 -11.98
C PHE A 64 2.39 -5.40 -12.43
N VAL A 65 2.40 -4.49 -11.46
CA VAL A 65 2.32 -3.05 -11.65
C VAL A 65 3.58 -2.38 -11.12
N ARG A 66 3.97 -1.26 -11.75
CA ARG A 66 5.02 -0.39 -11.22
C ARG A 66 4.35 0.76 -10.48
N ASP A 67 4.58 0.86 -9.18
CA ASP A 67 3.96 1.87 -8.33
C ASP A 67 4.53 3.29 -8.58
N SER A 68 4.02 4.26 -7.83
CA SER A 68 4.42 5.66 -7.92
C SER A 68 5.87 5.92 -7.50
N VAL A 69 6.46 5.05 -6.68
CA VAL A 69 7.88 5.11 -6.26
C VAL A 69 8.80 4.32 -7.20
N GLY A 70 8.22 3.69 -8.23
CA GLY A 70 8.95 2.97 -9.27
C GLY A 70 9.24 1.51 -8.94
N LYS A 71 8.76 0.99 -7.81
CA LYS A 71 8.93 -0.41 -7.41
C LYS A 71 7.93 -1.30 -8.13
N MET A 72 8.35 -2.52 -8.44
CA MET A 72 7.45 -3.55 -8.95
C MET A 72 6.66 -4.21 -7.79
N THR A 73 5.34 -4.26 -7.95
CA THR A 73 4.42 -4.80 -6.95
C THR A 73 3.16 -5.37 -7.59
N PHE A 74 2.21 -5.80 -6.77
CA PHE A 74 0.91 -6.29 -7.20
C PHE A 74 -0.15 -5.19 -7.06
N PRO A 75 -1.19 -5.21 -7.91
CA PRO A 75 -2.21 -4.19 -7.86
C PRO A 75 -3.01 -4.22 -6.56
N LYS A 76 -3.27 -3.04 -6.00
CA LYS A 76 -3.92 -2.84 -4.70
C LYS A 76 -4.41 -1.39 -4.54
N GLY A 77 -5.43 -1.19 -3.73
CA GLY A 77 -5.81 0.15 -3.29
C GLY A 77 -6.73 0.14 -2.08
N HIS A 78 -7.21 1.31 -1.68
CA HIS A 78 -7.96 1.49 -0.44
C HIS A 78 -9.36 0.89 -0.53
N VAL A 79 -9.83 0.33 0.59
CA VAL A 79 -11.21 -0.14 0.73
C VAL A 79 -12.13 1.08 0.81
N GLU A 80 -13.15 1.11 -0.04
CA GLU A 80 -14.17 2.17 -0.04
C GLU A 80 -15.37 1.80 0.83
N LYS A 81 -16.15 2.81 1.23
CA LYS A 81 -17.31 2.62 2.10
C LYS A 81 -18.33 1.69 1.42
N GLY A 82 -18.67 0.61 2.10
CA GLY A 82 -19.66 -0.37 1.63
C GLY A 82 -19.08 -1.48 0.74
N GLU A 83 -17.78 -1.46 0.44
CA GLU A 83 -17.13 -2.56 -0.26
C GLU A 83 -16.70 -3.67 0.70
N SER A 84 -16.91 -4.92 0.31
CA SER A 84 -16.16 -6.03 0.90
C SER A 84 -14.71 -6.02 0.42
N ILE A 85 -13.83 -6.66 1.20
CA ILE A 85 -12.40 -6.77 0.88
C ILE A 85 -12.16 -7.43 -0.49
N GLU A 86 -12.98 -8.41 -0.89
CA GLU A 86 -12.89 -9.00 -2.24
C GLU A 86 -13.36 -8.03 -3.34
N GLN A 87 -14.46 -7.30 -3.11
CA GLN A 87 -14.97 -6.31 -4.07
C GLN A 87 -13.92 -5.22 -4.33
N THR A 88 -13.30 -4.69 -3.28
CA THR A 88 -12.16 -3.76 -3.40
C THR A 88 -11.04 -4.38 -4.21
N ALA A 89 -10.61 -5.62 -3.90
CA ALA A 89 -9.54 -6.28 -4.65
C ALA A 89 -9.85 -6.36 -6.15
N ARG A 90 -11.09 -6.72 -6.52
CA ARG A 90 -11.49 -6.80 -7.94
C ARG A 90 -11.52 -5.43 -8.60
N ARG A 91 -12.07 -4.42 -7.92
CA ARG A 91 -12.14 -3.05 -8.41
C ARG A 91 -10.73 -2.50 -8.64
N GLU A 92 -9.86 -2.60 -7.65
CA GLU A 92 -8.49 -2.07 -7.70
C GLU A 92 -7.65 -2.77 -8.78
N VAL A 93 -7.75 -4.10 -8.88
CA VAL A 93 -7.11 -4.83 -9.99
C VAL A 93 -7.61 -4.29 -11.33
N TYR A 94 -8.92 -4.06 -11.48
CA TYR A 94 -9.46 -3.51 -12.71
C TYR A 94 -9.00 -2.07 -12.97
N GLU A 95 -9.06 -1.18 -11.99
CA GLU A 95 -8.64 0.22 -12.10
C GLU A 95 -7.16 0.32 -12.47
N GLU A 96 -6.30 -0.45 -11.81
CA GLU A 96 -4.86 -0.36 -12.00
C GLU A 96 -4.36 -1.10 -13.23
N THR A 97 -5.02 -2.16 -13.69
CA THR A 97 -4.51 -3.05 -14.76
C THR A 97 -5.42 -3.14 -16.00
N GLY A 98 -6.70 -2.81 -15.86
CA GLY A 98 -7.72 -3.02 -16.87
C GLY A 98 -8.11 -4.49 -17.10
N LEU A 99 -7.65 -5.40 -16.26
CA LEU A 99 -7.97 -6.83 -16.37
C LEU A 99 -9.41 -7.11 -15.92
N LYS A 100 -10.15 -7.85 -16.74
CA LYS A 100 -11.54 -8.30 -16.49
C LYS A 100 -11.65 -9.82 -16.63
N GLY A 101 -12.80 -10.37 -16.26
CA GLY A 101 -13.08 -11.81 -16.38
C GLY A 101 -12.27 -12.66 -15.40
N LEU A 102 -11.88 -12.08 -14.27
CA LEU A 102 -11.04 -12.73 -13.28
C LEU A 102 -11.83 -13.73 -12.44
N ARG A 103 -11.35 -14.97 -12.41
CA ARG A 103 -11.86 -16.02 -11.54
C ARG A 103 -11.11 -15.95 -10.21
N LEU A 104 -11.85 -15.77 -9.11
CA LEU A 104 -11.24 -15.88 -7.78
C LEU A 104 -10.79 -17.33 -7.54
N VAL A 105 -9.55 -17.48 -7.08
CA VAL A 105 -9.01 -18.78 -6.66
C VAL A 105 -9.07 -18.90 -5.14
N ARG A 106 -8.49 -17.92 -4.41
CA ARG A 106 -8.46 -17.93 -2.94
C ARG A 106 -7.98 -16.60 -2.35
N LYS A 107 -8.33 -16.29 -1.11
CA LYS A 107 -7.62 -15.30 -0.28
C LYS A 107 -6.22 -15.82 0.09
N LEU A 108 -5.19 -15.00 -0.13
CA LEU A 108 -3.80 -15.32 0.19
C LEU A 108 -3.46 -14.96 1.63
N GLY A 109 -3.95 -13.83 2.13
CA GLY A 109 -3.66 -13.36 3.48
C GLY A 109 -3.62 -11.84 3.49
N ASN A 110 -2.91 -11.28 4.47
CA ASN A 110 -2.72 -9.85 4.59
C ASN A 110 -1.38 -9.50 5.21
N ILE A 111 -0.89 -8.30 4.87
CA ILE A 111 0.36 -7.73 5.39
C ILE A 111 0.02 -6.45 6.13
N GLN A 112 0.60 -6.27 7.30
CA GLN A 112 0.47 -5.05 8.08
C GLN A 112 1.78 -4.26 8.03
N ILE A 113 1.70 -3.00 7.59
CA ILE A 113 2.83 -2.07 7.59
C ILE A 113 2.48 -0.84 8.43
N THR A 114 3.49 -0.28 9.09
CA THR A 114 3.33 0.95 9.88
C THR A 114 4.29 2.01 9.36
N PHE A 115 3.80 3.22 9.09
CA PHE A 115 4.62 4.33 8.62
C PHE A 115 4.07 5.67 9.09
N GLU A 116 4.93 6.68 9.13
CA GLU A 116 4.55 8.06 9.48
C GLU A 116 3.89 8.75 8.27
N ASP A 117 2.74 9.37 8.47
CA ASP A 117 2.15 10.24 7.45
C ASP A 117 2.98 11.52 7.33
N ARG A 118 3.39 11.81 6.09
CA ARG A 118 4.17 13.00 5.74
C ARG A 118 3.41 14.00 4.89
N TYR A 119 2.18 13.67 4.48
CA TYR A 119 1.42 14.40 3.49
C TYR A 119 0.14 15.00 4.08
N VAL A 120 -0.72 14.18 4.73
CA VAL A 120 -2.05 14.65 5.16
C VAL A 120 -2.01 15.19 6.58
N ARG A 121 -1.46 14.43 7.52
CA ARG A 121 -1.26 14.82 8.92
C ARG A 121 0.16 14.46 9.34
N LYS A 122 1.09 15.40 9.10
CA LYS A 122 2.51 15.21 9.41
C LYS A 122 2.70 14.78 10.87
N GLY A 123 3.35 13.64 11.09
CA GLY A 123 3.62 13.07 12.42
C GLY A 123 2.59 12.05 12.91
N ASP A 124 1.46 11.88 12.22
CA ASP A 124 0.55 10.77 12.51
C ASP A 124 1.19 9.43 12.10
N THR A 125 0.86 8.37 12.81
CA THR A 125 1.24 7.00 12.43
C THR A 125 0.10 6.33 11.68
N ILE A 126 0.36 5.86 10.47
CA ILE A 126 -0.58 5.04 9.68
C ILE A 126 -0.22 3.56 9.90
N LYS A 127 -1.19 2.78 10.38
CA LYS A 127 -1.19 1.32 10.39
C LYS A 127 -2.01 0.83 9.21
N LYS A 128 -1.36 0.29 8.20
CA LYS A 128 -1.99 -0.14 6.95
C LYS A 128 -2.08 -1.66 6.90
N ASP A 129 -3.30 -2.19 6.77
CA ASP A 129 -3.59 -3.61 6.59
C ASP A 129 -3.94 -3.89 5.12
N ILE A 130 -3.17 -4.73 4.44
CA ILE A 130 -3.26 -4.95 2.99
C ILE A 130 -3.63 -6.41 2.72
N HIS A 131 -4.87 -6.65 2.28
CA HIS A 131 -5.35 -7.99 1.95
C HIS A 131 -5.08 -8.36 0.49
N TYR A 132 -4.56 -9.57 0.27
CA TYR A 132 -4.29 -10.11 -1.06
C TYR A 132 -5.16 -11.33 -1.39
N PHE A 133 -5.62 -11.38 -2.63
CA PHE A 133 -6.28 -12.52 -3.24
C PHE A 133 -5.50 -13.05 -4.44
N LEU A 134 -5.77 -14.31 -4.79
CA LEU A 134 -5.27 -14.94 -6.00
C LEU A 134 -6.40 -15.00 -7.03
N PHE A 135 -6.16 -14.43 -8.21
CA PHE A 135 -7.07 -14.45 -9.34
C PHE A 135 -6.45 -15.18 -10.54
N GLU A 136 -7.25 -16.00 -11.21
CA GLU A 136 -6.91 -16.52 -12.54
C GLU A 136 -7.57 -15.63 -13.60
N ALA A 137 -6.77 -15.12 -14.53
CA ALA A 137 -7.22 -14.39 -15.70
C ALA A 137 -7.37 -15.33 -16.91
N PRO A 138 -8.22 -14.96 -17.90
CA PRO A 138 -8.26 -15.64 -19.19
C PRO A 138 -6.88 -15.69 -19.86
N GLU A 139 -6.59 -16.73 -20.64
CA GLU A 139 -5.30 -16.87 -21.37
C GLU A 139 -5.00 -15.65 -22.26
N ASN A 140 -6.04 -15.13 -22.91
CA ASN A 140 -5.95 -13.98 -23.80
C ASN A 140 -6.00 -12.62 -23.07
N ALA A 141 -5.98 -12.59 -21.73
CA ALA A 141 -6.04 -11.35 -20.98
C ALA A 141 -4.91 -10.38 -21.37
N ARG A 142 -5.27 -9.10 -21.55
CA ARG A 142 -4.37 -8.00 -21.90
C ARG A 142 -4.65 -6.82 -20.98
N PHE A 143 -3.60 -6.09 -20.63
CA PHE A 143 -3.75 -4.83 -19.89
C PHE A 143 -4.53 -3.84 -20.74
N LYS A 144 -5.37 -3.04 -20.08
CA LYS A 144 -6.10 -1.94 -20.72
C LYS A 144 -5.91 -0.69 -19.86
N ARG A 145 -5.78 0.46 -20.50
CA ARG A 145 -5.82 1.73 -19.78
C ARG A 145 -7.28 1.96 -19.37
N VAL A 146 -7.51 2.10 -18.07
CA VAL A 146 -8.81 2.49 -17.52
C VAL A 146 -8.70 3.95 -17.12
N HIS A 147 -9.59 4.78 -17.65
CA HIS A 147 -9.76 6.15 -17.18
C HIS A 147 -10.62 6.10 -15.93
N VAL A 148 -9.96 6.07 -14.79
CA VAL A 148 -10.63 6.28 -13.50
C VAL A 148 -10.66 7.78 -13.28
N ALA A 149 -11.84 8.36 -13.01
CA ALA A 149 -11.94 9.76 -12.57
C ALA A 149 -10.93 9.96 -11.43
N ALA A 150 -10.12 11.01 -11.51
CA ALA A 150 -8.90 11.18 -10.73
C ALA A 150 -9.14 10.99 -9.21
N LYS A 151 -9.02 9.76 -8.73
CA LYS A 151 -8.98 9.46 -7.31
C LYS A 151 -7.60 9.88 -6.79
N GLN A 152 -7.57 10.41 -5.56
CA GLN A 152 -6.33 10.64 -4.83
C GLN A 152 -5.73 9.27 -4.48
N GLY A 153 -4.94 8.71 -5.40
CA GLY A 153 -4.36 7.38 -5.30
C GLY A 153 -2.98 7.29 -5.94
N GLU A 154 -2.24 6.23 -5.58
CA GLU A 154 -0.92 5.94 -6.15
C GLU A 154 -1.05 5.70 -7.66
N LYS A 155 -0.50 6.61 -8.48
CA LYS A 155 -0.52 6.43 -9.94
C LYS A 155 0.44 5.31 -10.34
N ILE A 156 -0.12 4.25 -10.95
CA ILE A 156 0.67 3.19 -11.57
C ILE A 156 1.43 3.71 -12.80
N ARG A 157 2.75 3.54 -12.80
CA ARG A 157 3.67 3.96 -13.86
C ARG A 157 3.83 2.93 -14.98
N GLY A 158 3.47 1.68 -14.75
CA GLY A 158 3.67 0.60 -15.73
C GLY A 158 3.01 -0.71 -15.33
N ARG A 159 2.88 -1.61 -16.31
CA ARG A 159 2.25 -2.94 -16.16
C ARG A 159 3.06 -3.95 -16.94
N LYS A 160 3.20 -5.17 -16.41
CA LYS A 160 3.87 -6.25 -17.14
C LYS A 160 3.32 -7.61 -16.76
N TRP A 161 3.35 -8.53 -17.72
CA TRP A 161 3.25 -9.96 -17.46
C TRP A 161 4.67 -10.49 -17.31
N ALA A 162 4.94 -11.27 -16.27
CA ALA A 162 6.23 -11.92 -16.05
C ALA A 162 6.04 -13.42 -15.79
N PRO A 163 6.97 -14.28 -16.22
CA PRO A 163 6.88 -15.72 -15.97
C PRO A 163 6.84 -16.05 -14.48
N LEU A 164 6.05 -17.05 -14.09
CA LEU A 164 5.92 -17.48 -12.69
C LEU A 164 7.26 -17.87 -12.06
N ARG A 165 8.17 -18.48 -12.84
CA ARG A 165 9.52 -18.86 -12.38
C ARG A 165 10.32 -17.69 -11.82
N ASP A 166 10.04 -16.47 -12.29
CA ASP A 166 10.78 -15.27 -11.91
C ASP A 166 10.08 -14.51 -10.77
N VAL A 167 8.88 -14.94 -10.35
CA VAL A 167 7.98 -14.18 -9.43
C VAL A 167 8.66 -13.71 -8.14
N LYS A 168 9.54 -14.54 -7.55
CA LYS A 168 10.27 -14.21 -6.31
C LYS A 168 11.26 -13.06 -6.49
N GLN A 169 11.73 -12.81 -7.71
CA GLN A 169 12.69 -11.75 -8.03
C GLN A 169 11.99 -10.39 -8.26
N TRP A 170 10.66 -10.38 -8.37
CA TRP A 170 9.92 -9.20 -8.81
C TRP A 170 9.17 -8.45 -7.70
N SER A 171 8.99 -9.01 -6.51
CA SER A 171 8.45 -8.23 -5.40
C SER A 171 9.58 -7.53 -4.66
N GLU A 172 9.63 -6.21 -4.76
CA GLU A 172 10.67 -5.38 -4.12
C GLU A 172 10.35 -5.05 -2.64
N TYR A 173 9.43 -5.80 -2.03
CA TYR A 173 9.01 -5.68 -0.64
C TYR A 173 9.22 -7.02 0.07
N GLU A 174 10.02 -7.01 1.15
CA GLU A 174 10.42 -8.23 1.87
C GLU A 174 9.22 -8.95 2.50
N ASP A 175 8.25 -8.21 3.02
CA ASP A 175 7.05 -8.75 3.70
C ASP A 175 6.12 -9.55 2.76
N MET A 176 6.33 -9.48 1.44
CA MET A 176 5.49 -10.15 0.44
C MET A 176 5.83 -11.64 0.24
N GLU A 177 6.96 -12.12 0.77
CA GLU A 177 7.47 -13.46 0.47
C GLU A 177 6.42 -14.56 0.73
N PHE A 178 5.80 -14.58 1.92
CA PHE A 178 4.82 -15.61 2.26
C PHE A 178 3.55 -15.55 1.39
N ILE A 179 3.10 -14.36 0.97
CA ILE A 179 1.96 -14.18 0.07
C ILE A 179 2.28 -14.77 -1.31
N VAL A 180 3.49 -14.47 -1.81
CA VAL A 180 3.97 -14.97 -3.11
C VAL A 180 4.14 -16.48 -3.08
N GLU A 181 4.75 -17.05 -2.03
CA GLU A 181 4.93 -18.49 -1.90
C GLU A 181 3.61 -19.24 -1.87
N LYS A 182 2.64 -18.74 -1.10
CA LYS A 182 1.30 -19.32 -1.06
C LYS A 182 0.61 -19.27 -2.42
N ALA A 183 0.78 -18.17 -3.17
CA ALA A 183 0.27 -18.04 -4.53
C ALA A 183 0.92 -19.06 -5.47
N VAL A 184 2.25 -19.18 -5.48
CA VAL A 184 2.99 -20.15 -6.29
C VAL A 184 2.49 -21.57 -6.03
N GLY A 185 2.35 -21.96 -4.75
CA GLY A 185 1.86 -23.29 -4.38
C GLY A 185 0.41 -23.55 -4.81
N LEU A 186 -0.46 -22.54 -4.78
CA LEU A 186 -1.83 -22.65 -5.28
C LEU A 186 -1.88 -22.76 -6.81
N ILE A 187 -1.09 -21.95 -7.51
CA ILE A 187 -0.99 -21.95 -8.97
C ILE A 187 -0.47 -23.31 -9.44
N ALA A 188 0.63 -23.81 -8.87
CA ALA A 188 1.20 -25.11 -9.24
C ALA A 188 0.17 -26.25 -9.09
N ARG A 189 -0.61 -26.25 -8.01
CA ARG A 189 -1.71 -27.22 -7.81
C ARG A 189 -2.80 -27.07 -8.88
N GLN A 190 -3.17 -25.85 -9.25
CA GLN A 190 -4.20 -25.63 -10.26
C GLN A 190 -3.76 -26.09 -11.64
N VAL A 191 -2.51 -25.78 -12.04
CA VAL A 191 -1.99 -26.21 -13.34
C VAL A 191 -1.84 -27.73 -13.40
N ARG A 192 -1.32 -28.38 -12.34
CA ARG A 192 -1.27 -29.85 -12.26
C ARG A 192 -2.65 -30.49 -12.43
N ARG A 193 -3.69 -29.91 -11.81
CA ARG A 193 -5.07 -30.39 -11.97
C ARG A 193 -5.60 -30.20 -13.39
N ARG A 194 -5.27 -29.09 -14.06
CA ARG A 194 -5.63 -28.85 -15.47
C ARG A 194 -4.95 -29.89 -16.38
N ASN A 195 -3.65 -30.12 -16.22
CA ASN A 195 -2.89 -31.07 -17.04
C ASN A 195 -3.31 -32.54 -16.83
N LYS A 196 -3.86 -32.90 -15.67
CA LYS A 196 -4.45 -34.24 -15.47
C LYS A 196 -5.77 -34.44 -16.23
N ARG A 197 -6.50 -33.35 -16.50
CA ARG A 197 -7.80 -33.38 -17.18
C ARG A 197 -7.66 -33.24 -18.70
N ASP A 198 -6.54 -32.71 -19.17
CA ASP A 198 -6.19 -32.58 -20.58
C ASP A 198 -4.77 -33.16 -20.81
N PRO A 199 -4.65 -34.41 -21.29
CA PRO A 199 -3.36 -35.07 -21.52
C PRO A 199 -2.52 -34.39 -22.62
N PHE A 200 -3.07 -33.44 -23.39
CA PHE A 200 -2.37 -32.69 -24.43
C PHE A 200 -2.18 -31.20 -24.05
N LYS A 201 -1.16 -30.93 -23.19
CA LYS A 201 -0.44 -29.64 -22.94
C LYS A 201 -0.79 -28.85 -21.66
N VAL A 202 0.24 -28.65 -20.83
CA VAL A 202 0.99 -27.38 -20.61
C VAL A 202 2.39 -27.84 -20.17
N LYS A 203 3.46 -27.56 -20.94
CA LYS A 203 4.83 -27.79 -20.45
C LYS A 203 5.12 -26.74 -19.38
N ILE A 204 5.07 -27.15 -18.12
CA ILE A 204 5.55 -26.30 -17.03
C ILE A 204 7.04 -26.59 -16.90
N GLU A 205 7.87 -25.72 -17.45
CA GLU A 205 9.27 -25.63 -17.00
C GLU A 205 9.22 -24.97 -15.62
N VAL A 206 8.87 -25.76 -14.61
CA VAL A 206 9.21 -25.47 -13.21
C VAL A 206 10.63 -25.96 -13.04
N ASP A 207 11.60 -25.31 -13.69
CA ASP A 207 12.98 -25.57 -13.32
C ASP A 207 13.12 -25.24 -11.84
N GLN A 208 13.72 -26.19 -11.13
CA GLN A 208 13.82 -26.15 -9.69
C GLN A 208 14.34 -24.79 -9.27
N ALA A 209 13.63 -24.17 -8.33
CA ALA A 209 14.06 -22.94 -7.70
C ALA A 209 15.32 -23.23 -6.88
N THR A 210 16.47 -23.36 -7.54
CA THR A 210 17.78 -23.36 -6.90
C THR A 210 18.01 -21.92 -6.43
N PRO A 211 18.37 -21.69 -5.16
CA PRO A 211 18.63 -20.34 -4.67
C PRO A 211 19.84 -19.76 -5.41
N GLY A 212 19.59 -18.97 -6.45
CA GLY A 212 20.62 -18.14 -7.07
C GLY A 212 21.21 -17.22 -6.01
N LYS A 213 22.53 -17.36 -5.78
CA LYS A 213 23.30 -16.62 -4.78
C LYS A 213 22.87 -15.16 -4.74
N ARG A 214 22.33 -14.74 -3.58
CA ARG A 214 22.10 -13.33 -3.26
C ARG A 214 23.42 -12.59 -3.50
N LYS A 215 23.44 -11.56 -4.36
CA LYS A 215 24.48 -10.53 -4.24
C LYS A 215 24.28 -9.89 -2.87
N ALA A 216 25.34 -9.90 -2.06
CA ALA A 216 25.32 -9.28 -0.74
C ALA A 216 24.74 -7.86 -0.84
N PRO A 217 23.85 -7.44 0.07
CA PRO A 217 23.36 -6.08 0.07
C PRO A 217 24.56 -5.15 0.26
N THR A 218 24.89 -4.37 -0.76
CA THR A 218 25.86 -3.29 -0.60
C THR A 218 25.33 -2.36 0.49
N GLN A 219 26.19 -1.98 1.44
CA GLN A 219 25.91 -1.10 2.59
C GLN A 219 25.34 0.29 2.22
N HIS A 220 25.01 0.55 0.95
CA HIS A 220 24.54 1.83 0.43
C HIS A 220 23.01 1.99 0.39
N ALA A 221 22.22 0.99 0.80
CA ALA A 221 20.75 1.06 0.78
C ALA A 221 20.10 1.69 2.03
N ARG A 222 20.87 2.12 3.04
CA ARG A 222 20.33 2.87 4.19
C ARG A 222 20.24 4.39 3.99
N SER A 223 20.74 4.95 2.88
CA SER A 223 20.86 6.41 2.73
C SER A 223 19.95 7.09 1.69
N ARG A 224 19.28 6.35 0.79
CA ARG A 224 18.54 7.00 -0.31
C ARG A 224 17.13 7.49 0.02
N TYR A 225 16.55 7.10 1.16
CA TYR A 225 15.36 7.79 1.70
C TYR A 225 15.69 9.16 2.33
N LYS A 226 16.98 9.51 2.50
CA LYS A 226 17.43 10.83 2.99
C LYS A 226 17.85 11.81 1.90
N ARG A 227 18.06 11.40 0.64
CA ARG A 227 18.65 12.28 -0.40
C ARG A 227 17.67 12.94 -1.38
N ALA A 228 16.39 12.55 -1.42
CA ALA A 228 15.38 13.29 -2.19
C ALA A 228 14.81 14.50 -1.41
N ARG A 229 15.56 15.04 -0.43
CA ARG A 229 15.12 16.05 0.55
C ARG A 229 15.56 17.48 0.28
N ASN A 230 16.27 17.77 -0.81
CA ASN A 230 16.60 19.16 -1.17
C ASN A 230 16.01 19.53 -2.53
N PRO A 231 14.88 20.26 -2.60
CA PRO A 231 14.78 21.31 -3.58
C PRO A 231 15.65 22.47 -3.08
N SER A 232 16.83 22.62 -3.69
CA SER A 232 17.56 23.89 -3.63
C SER A 232 16.63 25.00 -4.13
N HIS A 233 16.27 25.92 -3.24
CA HIS A 233 15.83 27.25 -3.62
C HIS A 233 17.05 28.04 -4.09
N SER A 234 17.06 28.34 -5.37
CA SER A 234 17.48 29.61 -5.97
C SER A 234 16.96 29.62 -7.39
#